data_AF-A0A3S5CSX3-F1
#
_entry.id   AF-A0A3S5CSX3-F1
#
_cell.length_a   1.000
_cell.length_b   1.000
_cell.length_c   1.000
_cell.angle_alpha   90.00
_cell.angle_beta   90.00
_cell.angle_gamma   90.00
#
_symmetry.space_group_name_H-M   'P 1'
#
loop_
_entity.id
_entity.type
_entity.pdbx_description
1 polymer ?
#
loop_
_entity_poly.entity_id
_entity_poly.type
_entity_poly.pdbx_seq_one_letter_code
_entity_poly.pdbx_strand_id
1 'polypeptide(L)'
;MLPILIRVEENNFEDNMTQLLIHNPSPMSADIQFALLNDALSEHFSVRPLSLTLPSGESHQVTIYAFPRAIGRVEDSLVCCIRENPEPVVFRLACNGVLPELEIDKRVLHFDRALIQR
;
A
#
# COMPACT_ATOMS: atom_id res chain seq x y z
N MET A 1 11.19 -25.51 -11.40
CA MET A 1 10.48 -24.59 -12.31
C MET A 1 9.14 -24.29 -11.67
N LEU A 2 9.11 -23.29 -10.77
CA LEU A 2 7.90 -22.89 -10.05
C LEU A 2 7.10 -21.92 -10.94
N PRO A 3 5.79 -22.08 -11.12
CA PRO A 3 5.04 -21.34 -12.12
C PRO A 3 4.58 -19.99 -11.56
N ILE A 4 4.57 -18.98 -12.44
CA ILE A 4 3.84 -17.72 -12.29
C ILE A 4 4.35 -16.85 -11.12
N LEU A 5 5.64 -16.53 -11.16
CA LEU A 5 6.07 -15.17 -10.86
C LEU A 5 5.52 -14.28 -11.99
N ILE A 6 4.25 -13.86 -11.90
CA ILE A 6 3.95 -12.51 -12.37
C ILE A 6 4.70 -11.63 -11.37
N ARG A 7 5.92 -11.29 -11.78
CA ARG A 7 6.75 -10.30 -11.16
C ARG A 7 5.95 -9.00 -11.34
N VAL A 8 5.02 -8.74 -10.41
CA VAL A 8 4.42 -7.42 -10.23
C VAL A 8 5.61 -6.49 -10.15
N GLU A 9 5.75 -5.66 -11.16
CA GLU A 9 6.86 -4.74 -11.30
C GLU A 9 7.02 -3.98 -9.99
N GLU A 10 8.29 -3.78 -9.62
CA GLU A 10 8.72 -3.19 -8.37
C GLU A 10 7.82 -2.01 -7.96
N ASN A 11 7.02 -2.25 -6.92
CA ASN A 11 6.33 -1.24 -6.11
C ASN A 11 5.11 -0.51 -6.68
N ASN A 12 4.41 -1.00 -7.71
CA ASN A 12 3.12 -0.43 -8.12
C ASN A 12 1.96 -1.42 -7.95
N PHE A 13 1.49 -1.58 -6.72
CA PHE A 13 0.19 -2.19 -6.45
C PHE A 13 -0.88 -1.11 -6.60
N GLU A 14 -1.27 -0.78 -7.83
CA GLU A 14 -2.27 0.26 -8.10
C GLU A 14 -3.61 -0.01 -7.38
N ASP A 15 -3.93 -1.29 -7.14
CA ASP A 15 -5.19 -1.69 -6.51
C ASP A 15 -5.16 -1.67 -4.97
N ASN A 16 -3.97 -1.80 -4.35
CA ASN A 16 -3.83 -1.89 -2.90
C ASN A 16 -3.36 -0.57 -2.29
N MET A 17 -4.08 0.51 -2.58
CA MET A 17 -3.78 1.83 -2.04
C MET A 17 -5.01 2.55 -1.49
N THR A 18 -4.77 3.51 -0.61
CA THR A 18 -5.77 4.50 -0.20
C THR A 18 -5.14 5.88 -0.17
N GLN A 19 -5.97 6.91 -0.32
CA GLN A 19 -5.53 8.30 -0.31
C GLN A 19 -6.19 9.06 0.84
N LEU A 20 -5.37 9.79 1.59
CA LEU A 20 -5.83 10.75 2.60
C LEU A 20 -5.66 12.16 2.04
N LEU A 21 -6.74 12.95 2.08
CA LEU A 21 -6.66 14.38 1.79
C LEU A 21 -6.29 15.12 3.09
N ILE A 22 -5.11 15.70 3.12
CA ILE A 22 -4.63 16.52 4.25
C ILE A 22 -4.89 17.98 3.90
N HIS A 23 -5.61 18.69 4.76
CA HIS A 23 -5.91 20.11 4.60
C HIS A 23 -5.24 20.90 5.73
N ASN A 24 -4.61 22.03 5.40
CA ASN A 24 -4.07 22.97 6.38
C ASN A 24 -5.04 24.15 6.58
N PRO A 25 -5.88 24.14 7.62
CA PRO A 25 -6.80 25.25 7.92
C PRO A 25 -6.11 26.41 8.64
N SER A 26 -4.84 26.27 9.03
CA SER A 26 -4.13 27.30 9.79
C SER A 26 -3.70 28.47 8.89
N PRO A 27 -3.53 29.68 9.44
CA PRO A 27 -3.07 30.85 8.69
C PRO A 27 -1.56 30.82 8.37
N MET A 28 -0.85 29.74 8.72
CA MET A 28 0.59 29.59 8.56
C MET A 28 0.89 28.33 7.75
N SER A 29 2.09 28.26 7.15
CA SER A 29 2.55 27.02 6.51
C SER A 29 2.80 25.94 7.56
N ALA A 30 2.42 24.70 7.26
CA ALA A 30 2.63 23.56 8.13
C ALA A 30 3.71 22.63 7.54
N ASP A 31 4.74 22.33 8.33
CA ASP A 31 5.70 21.28 8.00
C ASP A 31 5.24 19.96 8.64
N ILE A 32 4.98 18.95 7.81
CA ILE A 32 4.37 17.68 8.20
C ILE A 32 5.34 16.54 7.87
N GLN A 33 5.51 15.61 8.82
CA GLN A 33 6.27 14.37 8.65
C GLN A 33 5.37 13.17 8.93
N PHE A 34 5.52 12.13 8.12
CA PHE A 34 4.77 10.88 8.21
C PHE A 34 5.69 9.74 8.60
N ALA A 35 5.26 8.92 9.56
CA ALA A 35 5.97 7.72 9.99
C ALA A 35 5.00 6.58 10.26
N LEU A 36 5.45 5.35 9.99
CA LEU A 36 4.76 4.13 10.38
C LEU A 36 5.26 3.71 11.77
N LEU A 37 4.33 3.44 12.69
CA LEU A 37 4.65 3.20 14.09
C LEU A 37 5.38 1.86 14.32
N ASN A 38 4.90 0.81 13.66
CA ASN A 38 5.44 -0.55 13.81
C ASN A 38 6.20 -1.00 12.56
N ASP A 39 5.83 -0.51 11.37
CA ASP A 39 6.46 -0.87 10.10
C ASP A 39 7.51 0.18 9.64
N ALA A 40 8.52 0.39 10.49
CA ALA A 40 9.57 1.38 10.22
C ALA A 40 10.40 1.09 8.95
N LEU A 41 10.44 -0.17 8.52
CA LEU A 41 11.16 -0.60 7.31
C LEU A 41 10.26 -0.66 6.06
N SER A 42 8.97 -0.31 6.19
CA SER A 42 8.01 -0.36 5.08
C SER A 42 7.94 -1.76 4.45
N GLU A 43 7.83 -2.81 5.26
CA GLU A 43 7.69 -4.20 4.83
C GLU A 43 6.26 -4.53 4.38
N HIS A 44 5.25 -3.83 4.90
CA HIS A 44 3.83 -4.07 4.64
C HIS A 44 3.09 -2.83 4.13
N PHE A 45 3.52 -1.64 4.56
CA PHE A 45 2.94 -0.37 4.15
C PHE A 45 4.01 0.58 3.64
N SER A 46 3.61 1.47 2.72
CA SER A 46 4.46 2.57 2.25
C SER A 46 3.63 3.82 2.11
N VAL A 47 4.18 4.97 2.50
CA VAL A 47 3.47 6.27 2.53
C VAL A 47 4.18 7.25 1.62
N ARG A 48 3.43 7.96 0.76
CA ARG A 48 3.98 8.94 -0.18
C ARG A 48 3.12 10.21 -0.25
N PRO A 49 3.71 11.41 -0.09
CA PRO A 49 5.08 11.66 0.33
C PRO A 49 5.29 11.35 1.83
N LEU A 50 6.56 11.20 2.27
CA LEU A 50 6.91 11.01 3.70
C LEU A 50 7.03 12.33 4.47
N SER A 51 7.10 13.45 3.76
CA SER A 51 7.06 14.79 4.32
C SER A 51 6.39 15.74 3.35
N LEU A 52 5.82 16.80 3.89
CA LEU A 52 5.07 17.80 3.13
C LEU A 52 5.22 19.14 3.84
N THR A 53 5.51 20.20 3.08
CA THR A 53 5.28 21.58 3.53
C THR A 53 4.00 22.06 2.86
N LEU A 54 2.96 22.30 3.66
CA LEU A 54 1.61 22.61 3.20
C LEU A 54 1.26 24.08 3.52
N PRO A 55 1.12 24.96 2.52
CA PRO A 55 0.74 26.35 2.73
C PRO A 55 -0.63 26.52 3.41
N SER A 56 -0.87 27.72 3.95
CA SER A 56 -2.15 28.09 4.56
C SER A 56 -3.31 27.91 3.60
N GLY A 57 -4.34 27.18 4.01
CA GLY A 57 -5.56 26.95 3.24
C GLY A 57 -5.45 25.91 2.13
N GLU A 58 -4.27 25.32 1.92
CA GLU A 58 -4.07 24.31 0.88
C GLU A 58 -4.37 22.89 1.35
N SER A 59 -4.57 22.01 0.37
CA SER A 59 -4.78 20.58 0.59
C SER A 59 -3.84 19.77 -0.29
N HIS A 60 -3.38 18.63 0.22
CA HIS A 60 -2.53 17.71 -0.52
C HIS A 60 -2.96 16.26 -0.28
N GLN A 61 -2.85 15.42 -1.30
CA GLN A 61 -3.11 13.99 -1.18
C GLN A 61 -1.87 13.25 -0.67
N VAL A 62 -2.06 12.38 0.32
CA VAL A 62 -1.05 11.44 0.80
C VAL A 62 -1.54 10.03 0.47
N THR A 63 -0.75 9.30 -0.31
CA THR A 63 -1.07 7.93 -0.72
C THR A 63 -0.41 6.94 0.23
N ILE A 64 -1.19 5.96 0.67
CA ILE A 64 -0.73 4.83 1.49
C ILE A 64 -0.93 3.57 0.64
N TYR A 65 0.15 2.84 0.41
CA TYR A 65 0.16 1.56 -0.27
C TYR A 65 0.24 0.43 0.75
N ALA A 66 -0.42 -0.69 0.46
CA ALA A 66 -0.40 -1.89 1.26
C ALA A 66 0.10 -3.09 0.42
N PHE A 67 1.04 -3.85 0.97
CA PHE A 67 1.65 -5.03 0.36
C PHE A 67 1.98 -6.03 1.48
N PRO A 68 0.95 -6.64 2.12
CA PRO A 68 1.14 -7.54 3.24
C PRO A 68 2.03 -8.71 2.84
N ARG A 69 3.11 -8.95 3.59
CA ARG A 69 4.04 -10.09 3.39
C ARG A 69 3.69 -11.31 4.24
N ALA A 70 2.63 -11.21 5.03
CA ALA A 70 2.12 -12.29 5.87
C ALA A 70 0.66 -12.60 5.51
N ILE A 71 0.27 -13.86 5.63
CA ILE A 71 -1.13 -14.28 5.53
C ILE A 71 -1.87 -13.82 6.80
N GLY A 72 -3.05 -13.24 6.62
CA GLY A 72 -3.87 -12.73 7.72
C GLY A 72 -3.85 -11.21 7.84
N ARG A 73 -4.39 -10.72 8.95
CA ARG A 73 -4.53 -9.28 9.22
C ARG A 73 -3.20 -8.69 9.67
N VAL A 74 -2.76 -7.64 8.99
CA VAL A 74 -1.61 -6.82 9.34
C VAL A 74 -2.14 -5.45 9.75
N GLU A 75 -1.66 -4.91 10.87
CA GLU A 75 -2.08 -3.63 11.41
C GLU A 75 -0.89 -2.72 11.66
N ASP A 76 -1.09 -1.43 11.47
CA ASP A 76 -0.12 -0.40 11.88
C ASP A 76 -0.82 0.93 12.17
N SER A 77 -0.05 1.98 12.44
CA SER A 77 -0.52 3.35 12.59
C SER A 77 0.39 4.31 11.85
N LEU A 78 -0.23 5.13 11.00
CA LEU A 78 0.41 6.29 10.39
C LEU A 78 0.40 7.44 11.40
N VAL A 79 1.57 7.83 11.85
CA VAL A 79 1.80 8.99 12.72
C VAL A 79 2.12 10.19 11.83
N CYS A 80 1.33 11.25 11.98
CA CYS A 80 1.48 12.53 11.32
C CYS A 80 1.96 13.56 12.34
N CYS A 81 3.23 13.94 12.23
CA CYS A 81 3.87 14.93 13.10
C CYS A 81 3.88 16.28 12.40
N ILE A 82 3.19 17.26 12.97
CA ILE A 82 3.24 18.65 12.50
C ILE A 82 4.29 19.38 13.35
N ARG A 83 5.23 20.06 12.70
CA ARG A 83 6.27 20.83 13.40
C ARG A 83 5.64 21.81 14.39
N GLU A 84 6.22 21.87 15.60
CA GLU A 84 5.75 22.72 16.71
C GLU A 84 4.34 22.39 17.24
N ASN A 85 3.72 21.29 16.80
CA ASN A 85 2.53 20.74 17.42
C ASN A 85 2.93 19.59 18.37
N PRO A 86 2.72 19.71 19.69
CA PRO A 86 3.11 18.67 20.66
C PRO A 86 2.28 17.39 20.54
N GLU A 87 1.10 17.44 19.91
CA GLU A 87 0.19 16.30 19.78
C GLU A 87 0.17 15.78 18.33
N PRO A 88 0.77 14.61 18.03
CA PRO A 88 0.73 14.03 16.70
C PRO A 88 -0.65 13.46 16.38
N VAL A 89 -1.04 13.53 15.10
CA VAL A 89 -2.27 12.91 14.61
C VAL A 89 -1.96 11.46 14.22
N VAL A 90 -2.81 10.51 14.63
CA VAL A 90 -2.58 9.09 14.39
C VAL A 90 -3.75 8.46 13.63
N PHE A 91 -3.45 7.82 12.50
CA PHE A 91 -4.41 7.07 11.70
C PHE A 91 -4.11 5.58 11.79
N ARG A 92 -5.08 4.77 12.23
CA ARG A 92 -4.91 3.31 12.28
C ARG A 92 -5.04 2.72 10.88
N LEU A 93 -4.12 1.84 10.53
CA LEU A 93 -4.06 1.14 9.26
C LEU A 93 -4.31 -0.36 9.49
N ALA A 94 -4.98 -1.00 8.54
CA ALA A 94 -5.08 -2.45 8.48
C ALA A 94 -5.18 -2.92 7.04
N CYS A 95 -4.57 -4.06 6.73
CA CYS A 95 -4.76 -4.78 5.48
C CYS A 95 -4.80 -6.29 5.75
N ASN A 96 -5.34 -7.06 4.81
CA ASN A 96 -5.38 -8.52 4.90
C ASN A 96 -4.51 -9.12 3.80
N GLY A 97 -3.49 -9.87 4.18
CA GLY A 97 -2.71 -10.68 3.25
C GLY A 97 -3.39 -12.01 2.97
N VAL A 98 -3.48 -12.37 1.69
CA VAL A 98 -4.05 -13.64 1.23
C VAL A 98 -3.05 -14.27 0.26
N LEU A 99 -2.76 -15.55 0.46
CA LEU A 99 -1.99 -16.36 -0.48
C LEU A 99 -2.95 -17.28 -1.24
N PRO A 100 -3.27 -17.00 -2.51
CA PRO A 100 -4.11 -17.91 -3.30
C PRO A 100 -3.33 -19.19 -3.62
N GLU A 101 -3.92 -20.34 -3.30
CA GLU A 101 -3.39 -21.64 -3.69
C GLU A 101 -4.20 -22.20 -4.86
N LEU A 102 -3.51 -22.70 -5.89
CA LEU A 102 -4.11 -23.36 -7.04
C LEU A 102 -3.62 -24.80 -7.11
N GLU A 103 -4.53 -25.75 -6.90
CA GLU A 103 -4.28 -27.16 -7.12
C GLU A 103 -4.87 -27.60 -8.47
N ILE A 104 -4.04 -28.19 -9.34
CA ILE A 104 -4.46 -28.72 -10.63
C ILE A 104 -4.53 -30.25 -10.54
N ASP A 105 -5.75 -30.76 -10.48
CA ASP A 105 -6.05 -32.19 -10.34
C ASP A 105 -5.60 -33.02 -11.56
N LYS A 106 -5.65 -32.44 -12.77
CA LYS A 106 -5.32 -33.16 -14.02
C LYS A 106 -3.99 -32.71 -14.61
N ARG A 107 -3.00 -33.60 -14.56
CA ARG A 107 -1.72 -33.44 -15.29
C ARG A 107 -1.80 -33.76 -16.79
N VAL A 108 -2.96 -34.24 -17.26
CA VAL A 108 -3.17 -34.67 -18.65
C VAL A 108 -4.28 -33.85 -19.29
N LEU A 109 -3.91 -33.08 -20.31
CA LEU A 109 -4.83 -32.39 -21.20
C LEU A 109 -5.15 -33.32 -22.38
N HIS A 110 -6.34 -33.92 -22.38
CA HIS A 110 -6.82 -34.68 -23.53
C HIS A 110 -7.48 -33.73 -24.52
N PHE A 111 -6.80 -33.47 -25.64
CA PHE A 111 -7.39 -32.83 -26.80
C PHE A 111 -7.89 -33.93 -27.74
N ASP A 112 -9.20 -34.14 -27.83
CA ASP A 112 -9.78 -35.21 -28.67
C ASP A 112 -9.47 -35.02 -30.15
N ARG A 113 -9.84 -33.88 -30.73
CA ARG A 113 -9.52 -33.53 -32.11
C ARG A 113 -9.19 -32.05 -32.19
N ALA A 114 -7.92 -31.74 -32.40
CA ALA A 114 -7.49 -30.39 -32.73
C ALA A 114 -7.60 -30.18 -34.24
N LEU A 115 -8.38 -29.20 -34.67
CA LEU A 115 -8.38 -28.72 -36.05
C LEU A 115 -7.05 -27.99 -36.30
N ILE A 116 -6.15 -28.61 -37.06
CA ILE A 116 -4.96 -27.92 -37.57
C ILE A 116 -5.40 -27.14 -38.81
N GLN A 117 -5.53 -25.82 -38.68
CA GLN A 117 -5.62 -24.94 -39.85
C GLN A 117 -4.20 -24.74 -40.40
N ARG A 118 -4.03 -24.99 -41.70
CA ARG A 118 -2.82 -24.67 -42.47
C ARG A 118 -2.88 -23.26 -43.01
#